data_AF-A0A845JY86-F1
#
_entry.id   AF-A0A845JY86-F1
#
_cell.length_a   1.000
_cell.length_b   1.000
_cell.length_c   1.000
_cell.angle_alpha   90.00
_cell.angle_beta   90.00
_cell.angle_gamma   90.00
#
_symmetry.space_group_name_H-M   'P 1'
#
loop_
_entity.id
_entity.type
_entity.pdbx_description
1 polymer ?
#
loop_
_entity_poly.entity_id
_entity_poly.type
_entity_poly.pdbx_seq_one_letter_code
_entity_poly.pdbx_strand_id
1 'polypeptide(L)'
;MRLLSIKEVPDLSGNAYRYSPLKSFLFSLFFLLISIFSLISAYQGGFMGFGDDVPGYVQYSMGFIFGIVFLITFSRFRKALSPENWVLKLGMDRILVKYRSYLNSHLPVEDLVVTEIPFSEIAWARKTKETVYTETSDSTLTRFYTFLDLKLSTTNTEELKNAIKFERNRKPPIQNLNHDLFLARKHKKPKQEIDELKEKVRIEKAKHPEGGGRVTGVSHHHPVWWTEQGILRIEWNGLWPGINQILHALKPK
;
A
#
# COMPACT_ATOMS: atom_id res chain seq x y z
N MET A 1 -10.63 16.19 -16.83
CA MET A 1 -9.86 15.25 -16.02
C MET A 1 -8.51 15.02 -16.68
N ARG A 2 -7.42 14.88 -15.92
CA ARG A 2 -6.07 14.65 -16.45
C ARG A 2 -5.36 13.57 -15.63
N LEU A 3 -4.63 12.69 -16.31
CA LEU A 3 -3.73 11.73 -15.65
C LEU A 3 -2.34 12.35 -15.50
N LEU A 4 -1.73 12.18 -14.34
CA LEU A 4 -0.45 12.77 -13.96
C LEU A 4 0.50 11.69 -13.42
N SER A 5 1.78 11.87 -13.73
CA SER A 5 2.87 11.18 -13.03
C SER A 5 3.07 11.80 -11.64
N ILE A 6 3.75 11.09 -10.73
CA ILE A 6 4.02 11.62 -9.38
C ILE A 6 4.89 12.90 -9.44
N LYS A 7 5.79 13.01 -10.43
CA LYS A 7 6.65 14.18 -10.65
C LYS A 7 5.88 15.42 -11.10
N GLU A 8 4.78 15.23 -11.82
CA GLU A 8 3.95 16.31 -12.36
C GLU A 8 2.90 16.82 -11.37
N VAL A 9 2.80 16.21 -10.19
CA VAL A 9 1.82 16.60 -9.18
C VAL A 9 2.13 18.03 -8.71
N PRO A 10 1.22 18.99 -8.93
CA PRO A 10 1.42 20.35 -8.44
C PRO A 10 1.44 20.34 -6.91
N ASP A 11 2.26 21.20 -6.32
CA ASP A 11 2.24 21.41 -4.88
C ASP A 11 0.98 22.21 -4.53
N LEU A 12 -0.09 21.50 -4.21
CA LEU A 12 -1.34 22.10 -3.76
C LEU A 12 -1.17 22.51 -2.30
N SER A 13 -1.38 23.79 -2.01
CA SER A 13 -1.40 24.35 -0.64
C SER A 13 -2.53 23.82 0.25
N GLY A 14 -3.43 23.00 -0.30
CA GLY A 14 -4.58 22.46 0.42
C GLY A 14 -4.29 21.16 1.20
N ASN A 15 -5.35 20.61 1.79
CA ASN A 15 -5.24 19.46 2.68
C ASN A 15 -4.88 18.17 1.93
N ALA A 16 -3.86 17.46 2.42
CA ALA A 16 -3.51 16.13 1.97
C ALA A 16 -4.09 15.08 2.92
N TYR A 17 -4.79 14.09 2.36
CA TYR A 17 -5.38 12.97 3.08
C TYR A 17 -4.43 11.77 2.99
N ARG A 18 -4.00 11.28 4.15
CA ARG A 18 -2.89 10.35 4.32
C ARG A 18 -3.30 9.16 5.16
N TYR A 19 -2.66 8.00 4.99
CA TYR A 19 -2.88 6.91 5.95
C TYR A 19 -2.24 7.26 7.28
N SER A 20 -2.99 7.10 8.37
CA SER A 20 -2.46 7.35 9.70
C SER A 20 -1.35 6.33 10.01
N PRO A 21 -0.13 6.79 10.36
CA PRO A 21 0.95 5.90 10.77
C PRO A 21 0.70 5.29 12.16
N LEU A 22 -0.29 5.80 12.90
CA LEU A 22 -0.55 5.46 14.30
C LEU A 22 -0.76 3.95 14.52
N LYS A 23 -1.52 3.28 13.64
CA LYS A 23 -1.74 1.83 13.78
C LYS A 23 -0.43 1.06 13.66
N SER A 24 0.37 1.36 12.63
CA SER A 24 1.67 0.71 12.43
C SER A 24 2.65 1.02 13.56
N PHE A 25 2.61 2.25 14.07
CA PHE A 25 3.39 2.66 15.24
C PHE A 25 3.02 1.84 16.48
N LEU A 26 1.74 1.78 16.85
CA LEU A 26 1.26 1.04 18.02
C LEU A 26 1.61 -0.45 17.94
N PHE A 27 1.42 -1.08 16.78
CA PHE A 27 1.82 -2.48 16.58
C PHE A 27 3.34 -2.67 16.73
N SER A 28 4.15 -1.76 16.15
CA SER A 28 5.60 -1.85 16.30
C SER A 28 6.04 -1.69 17.76
N LEU A 29 5.45 -0.71 18.48
CA LEU A 29 5.76 -0.48 19.89
C LEU A 29 5.38 -1.70 20.74
N PHE A 30 4.22 -2.31 20.49
CA PHE A 30 3.79 -3.51 21.19
C PHE A 30 4.79 -4.66 21.06
N PHE A 31 5.23 -4.98 19.84
CA PHE A 31 6.22 -6.05 19.62
C PHE A 31 7.61 -5.72 20.17
N LEU A 32 8.00 -4.45 20.15
CA LEU A 32 9.24 -4.00 20.79
C LEU A 32 9.20 -4.25 22.30
N LEU A 33 8.08 -3.90 22.97
CA LEU A 33 7.93 -4.12 24.40
C LEU A 33 7.98 -5.61 24.76
N ILE A 34 7.32 -6.48 23.98
CA ILE A 34 7.39 -7.94 24.18
C ILE A 34 8.83 -8.44 24.03
N SER A 35 9.53 -7.98 22.98
CA SER A 35 10.91 -8.36 22.72
C SER A 35 11.83 -7.98 23.88
N ILE A 36 11.75 -6.73 24.34
CA ILE A 36 12.53 -6.23 25.48
C ILE A 36 12.20 -7.00 26.75
N PHE A 37 10.92 -7.18 27.07
CA PHE A 37 10.48 -7.88 28.27
C PHE A 37 11.00 -9.34 28.29
N SER A 38 10.94 -10.03 27.15
CA SER A 38 11.43 -11.40 27.02
C SER A 38 12.94 -11.50 27.23
N LEU A 39 13.71 -10.54 26.70
CA LEU A 39 15.17 -10.51 26.85
C LEU A 39 15.61 -10.16 28.27
N ILE A 40 14.90 -9.23 28.93
CA ILE A 40 15.17 -8.86 30.33
C ILE A 40 14.86 -10.04 31.26
N SER A 41 13.70 -10.68 31.12
CA SER A 41 13.36 -11.87 31.91
C SER A 41 14.38 -12.99 31.70
N ALA A 42 14.86 -13.20 30.46
CA ALA A 42 15.84 -14.24 30.16
C ALA A 42 17.20 -13.98 30.80
N TYR A 43 17.58 -12.70 30.91
CA TYR A 43 18.82 -12.28 31.54
C TYR A 43 18.75 -12.37 33.07
N GLN A 44 17.59 -12.08 33.66
CA GLN A 44 17.40 -12.03 35.12
C GLN A 44 16.93 -13.37 35.72
N GLY A 45 16.58 -14.36 34.89
CA GLY A 45 16.05 -15.65 35.34
C GLY A 45 14.57 -15.59 35.74
N GLY A 46 13.83 -14.61 35.23
CA GLY A 46 12.47 -14.26 35.63
C GLY A 46 12.29 -12.75 35.80
N PHE A 47 11.06 -12.26 35.62
CA PHE A 47 10.71 -10.87 35.90
C PHE A 47 9.28 -10.78 36.45
N MET A 48 9.13 -10.31 37.69
CA MET A 48 7.83 -10.16 38.38
C MET A 48 6.98 -11.45 38.39
N GLY A 49 7.59 -12.63 38.58
CA GLY A 49 6.90 -13.92 38.56
C GLY A 49 6.56 -14.43 37.15
N PHE A 50 6.95 -13.71 36.10
CA PHE A 50 6.76 -14.10 34.70
C PHE A 50 8.06 -14.70 34.15
N GLY A 51 8.00 -15.98 33.81
CA GLY A 51 9.13 -16.70 33.19
C GLY A 51 10.02 -17.47 34.16
N ASP A 52 9.73 -17.48 35.46
CA ASP A 52 10.54 -18.17 36.48
C ASP A 52 10.68 -19.68 36.19
N ASP A 53 9.63 -20.31 35.63
CA ASP A 53 9.64 -21.71 35.20
C ASP A 53 9.98 -21.92 33.72
N VAL A 54 10.15 -20.83 32.96
CA VAL A 54 10.36 -20.90 31.51
C VAL A 54 11.86 -20.90 31.22
N PRO A 55 12.40 -21.95 30.57
CA PRO A 55 13.83 -22.01 30.28
C PRO A 55 14.33 -20.80 29.49
N GLY A 56 15.47 -20.23 29.88
CA GLY A 56 15.99 -19.00 29.29
C GLY A 56 16.15 -19.04 27.76
N TYR A 57 16.49 -20.20 27.18
CA TYR A 57 16.59 -20.35 25.72
C TYR A 57 15.25 -20.12 24.99
N VAL A 58 14.11 -20.46 25.63
CA VAL A 58 12.78 -20.17 25.08
C VAL A 58 12.54 -18.66 25.08
N GLN A 59 12.88 -17.99 26.18
CA GLN A 59 12.69 -16.55 26.33
C GLN A 59 13.58 -15.73 25.37
N TYR A 60 14.85 -16.13 25.19
CA TYR A 60 15.73 -15.52 24.18
C TYR A 60 15.19 -15.73 22.76
N SER A 61 14.71 -16.93 22.45
CA SER A 61 14.13 -17.23 21.14
C SER A 61 12.88 -16.39 20.87
N MET A 62 12.01 -16.26 21.88
CA MET A 62 10.81 -15.43 21.82
C MET A 62 11.15 -13.95 21.61
N GLY A 63 12.10 -13.42 22.40
CA GLY A 63 12.59 -12.06 22.27
C GLY A 63 13.15 -11.76 20.88
N PHE A 64 13.92 -12.70 20.32
CA PHE A 64 14.47 -12.59 18.96
C PHE A 64 13.38 -12.60 17.88
N ILE A 65 12.43 -13.55 17.94
CA ILE A 65 11.32 -13.65 16.98
C ILE A 65 10.48 -12.36 17.00
N PHE A 66 10.09 -11.89 18.18
CA PHE A 66 9.32 -10.64 18.29
C PHE A 66 10.14 -9.41 17.90
N GLY A 67 11.46 -9.43 18.12
CA GLY A 67 12.38 -8.42 17.60
C GLY A 67 12.36 -8.34 16.07
N ILE A 68 12.35 -9.49 15.38
CA ILE A 68 12.20 -9.54 13.92
C ILE A 68 10.83 -8.98 13.48
N VAL A 69 9.74 -9.35 14.16
CA VAL A 69 8.39 -8.84 13.86
C VAL A 69 8.33 -7.33 14.08
N PHE A 70 8.97 -6.81 15.13
CA PHE A 70 9.14 -5.38 15.35
C PHE A 70 9.84 -4.70 14.16
N LEU A 71 10.97 -5.23 13.69
CA LEU A 71 11.68 -4.65 12.54
C LEU A 71 10.80 -4.59 11.27
N ILE A 72 9.99 -5.62 11.03
CA ILE A 72 9.06 -5.67 9.90
C ILE A 72 7.97 -4.60 10.04
N THR A 73 7.32 -4.52 11.21
CA THR A 73 6.23 -3.55 11.46
C THR A 73 6.74 -2.12 11.51
N PHE A 74 7.93 -1.89 12.08
CA PHE A 74 8.61 -0.61 12.10
C PHE A 74 9.02 -0.13 10.70
N SER A 75 9.45 -1.04 9.82
CA SER A 75 9.69 -0.72 8.41
C SER A 75 8.42 -0.20 7.72
N ARG A 76 7.25 -0.80 8.01
CA ARG A 76 5.96 -0.30 7.48
C ARG A 76 5.59 1.06 8.05
N PHE A 77 5.84 1.28 9.34
CA PHE A 77 5.66 2.59 9.97
C PHE A 77 6.52 3.66 9.29
N ARG A 78 7.82 3.39 9.05
CA ARG A 78 8.70 4.31 8.32
C ARG A 78 8.17 4.63 6.92
N LYS A 79 7.66 3.63 6.19
CA LYS A 79 7.00 3.85 4.89
C LYS A 79 5.75 4.72 5.00
N ALA A 80 4.97 4.61 6.07
CA ALA A 80 3.81 5.46 6.32
C ALA A 80 4.21 6.92 6.65
N LEU A 81 5.45 7.20 7.07
CA LEU A 81 5.95 8.56 7.23
C LEU A 81 6.46 9.18 5.92
N SER A 82 6.53 8.39 4.85
CA SER A 82 6.99 8.89 3.54
C SER A 82 6.08 10.02 3.02
N PRO A 83 6.65 11.01 2.30
CA PRO A 83 5.85 12.00 1.58
C PRO A 83 4.90 11.36 0.57
N GLU A 84 5.16 10.12 0.13
CA GLU A 84 4.27 9.35 -0.74
C GLU A 84 3.05 8.76 -0.03
N ASN A 85 2.89 8.93 1.28
CA ASN A 85 1.73 8.44 2.00
C ASN A 85 0.53 9.40 1.92
N TRP A 86 0.11 9.76 0.71
CA TRP A 86 -1.15 10.48 0.48
C TRP A 86 -2.00 9.71 -0.53
N VAL A 87 -3.31 9.76 -0.38
CA VAL A 87 -4.28 9.17 -1.33
C VAL A 87 -5.06 10.25 -2.04
N LEU A 88 -5.34 11.35 -1.36
CA LEU A 88 -6.08 12.46 -1.93
C LEU A 88 -5.44 13.80 -1.53
N LYS A 89 -5.36 14.75 -2.46
CA LYS A 89 -5.06 16.15 -2.17
C LYS A 89 -6.22 17.02 -2.62
N LEU A 90 -6.61 17.98 -1.79
CA LEU A 90 -7.65 18.95 -2.10
C LEU A 90 -6.99 20.24 -2.59
N GLY A 91 -7.39 20.71 -3.77
CA GLY A 91 -7.09 22.05 -4.29
C GLY A 91 -8.27 23.00 -4.10
N MET A 92 -8.18 24.21 -4.67
CA MET A 92 -9.27 25.20 -4.60
C MET A 92 -10.46 24.83 -5.50
N ASP A 93 -10.19 24.25 -6.66
CA ASP A 93 -11.15 23.95 -7.74
C ASP A 93 -11.11 22.48 -8.21
N ARG A 94 -10.24 21.67 -7.62
CA ARG A 94 -9.91 20.32 -8.06
C ARG A 94 -9.50 19.41 -6.91
N ILE A 95 -9.66 18.10 -7.09
CA ILE A 95 -9.02 17.07 -6.27
C ILE A 95 -7.97 16.33 -7.08
N LEU A 96 -6.90 15.89 -6.42
CA LEU A 96 -5.97 14.89 -6.94
C LEU A 96 -6.19 13.59 -6.20
N VAL A 97 -6.36 12.50 -6.92
CA VAL A 97 -6.53 11.16 -6.35
C VAL A 97 -5.40 10.28 -6.83
N LYS A 98 -4.60 9.78 -5.89
CA LYS A 98 -3.55 8.79 -6.14
C LYS A 98 -4.08 7.39 -5.90
N TYR A 99 -4.03 6.55 -6.93
CA TYR A 99 -4.44 5.15 -6.82
C TYR A 99 -3.28 4.19 -6.54
N ARG A 100 -2.02 4.65 -6.60
CA ARG A 100 -0.86 3.90 -6.11
C ARG A 100 -0.77 3.96 -4.58
N SER A 101 -0.67 2.80 -3.96
CA SER A 101 -0.40 2.67 -2.52
C SER A 101 1.02 3.13 -2.17
N TYR A 102 1.18 3.81 -1.04
CA TYR A 102 2.48 4.22 -0.50
C TYR A 102 3.42 3.03 -0.22
N LEU A 103 2.87 1.82 -0.04
CA LEU A 103 3.66 0.59 0.10
C LEU A 103 4.44 0.25 -1.18
N ASN A 104 3.99 0.78 -2.32
CA ASN A 104 4.58 0.63 -3.65
C ASN A 104 5.38 1.87 -4.09
N SER A 105 5.89 2.67 -3.15
CA SER A 105 6.70 3.86 -3.43
C SER A 105 8.01 3.60 -4.20
N HIS A 106 8.45 2.35 -4.25
CA HIS A 106 9.64 1.90 -4.98
C HIS A 106 9.40 1.72 -6.50
N LEU A 107 8.14 1.81 -6.96
CA LEU A 107 7.80 1.70 -8.37
C LEU A 107 8.19 2.98 -9.14
N PRO A 108 8.40 2.89 -10.47
CA PRO A 108 8.78 4.01 -11.32
C PRO A 108 7.89 5.25 -11.15
N VAL A 109 8.50 6.41 -11.08
CA VAL A 109 7.83 7.69 -10.75
C VAL A 109 7.15 8.29 -11.99
N GLU A 110 7.58 7.85 -13.18
CA GLU A 110 7.09 8.24 -14.50
C GLU A 110 5.68 7.69 -14.80
N ASP A 111 5.24 6.67 -14.06
CA ASP A 111 3.94 6.07 -14.26
C ASP A 111 2.81 7.06 -13.92
N LEU A 112 1.81 7.11 -14.79
CA LEU A 112 0.57 7.84 -14.54
C LEU A 112 -0.17 7.13 -13.41
N VAL A 113 -0.15 7.71 -12.21
CA VAL A 113 -0.76 7.13 -10.99
C VAL A 113 -1.63 8.08 -10.19
N VAL A 114 -1.75 9.32 -10.68
CA VAL A 114 -2.57 10.36 -10.09
C VAL A 114 -3.59 10.81 -11.13
N THR A 115 -4.84 10.98 -10.72
CA THR A 115 -5.86 11.62 -11.53
C THR A 115 -6.25 12.97 -10.92
N GLU A 116 -6.28 13.99 -11.76
CA GLU A 116 -6.76 15.33 -11.46
C GLU A 116 -8.20 15.47 -11.92
N ILE A 117 -9.08 15.74 -10.96
CA ILE A 117 -10.53 15.82 -11.16
C ILE A 117 -11.00 17.20 -10.71
N PRO A 118 -11.39 18.08 -11.66
CA PRO A 118 -12.05 19.35 -11.34
C PRO A 118 -13.37 19.11 -10.59
N PHE A 119 -13.75 20.00 -9.68
CA PHE A 119 -15.03 19.86 -8.95
C PHE A 119 -16.24 19.90 -9.88
N SER A 120 -16.15 20.62 -11.01
CA SER A 120 -17.19 20.65 -12.05
C SER A 120 -17.47 19.29 -12.68
N GLU A 121 -16.53 18.36 -12.61
CA GLU A 121 -16.68 17.00 -13.13
C GLU A 121 -17.27 16.02 -12.11
N ILE A 122 -17.46 16.45 -10.86
CA ILE A 122 -18.02 15.62 -9.78
C ILE A 122 -19.53 15.89 -9.72
N ALA A 123 -20.34 14.94 -10.19
CA ALA A 123 -21.79 15.01 -10.11
C ALA A 123 -22.27 15.00 -8.67
N TRP A 124 -21.68 14.13 -7.85
CA TRP A 124 -21.92 14.04 -6.42
C TRP A 124 -20.79 13.30 -5.71
N ALA A 125 -20.68 13.55 -4.41
CA ALA A 125 -19.78 12.83 -3.51
C ALA A 125 -20.59 12.29 -2.32
N ARG A 126 -20.37 11.04 -1.92
CA ARG A 126 -21.01 10.46 -0.73
C ARG A 126 -20.06 9.56 0.05
N LYS A 127 -20.36 9.39 1.33
CA LYS A 127 -19.74 8.36 2.18
C LYS A 127 -20.58 7.09 2.13
N THR A 128 -19.93 5.98 1.82
CA THR A 128 -20.56 4.65 1.82
C THR A 128 -19.86 3.78 2.87
N LYS A 129 -20.63 3.00 3.64
CA LYS A 129 -20.08 1.98 4.54
C LYS A 129 -20.53 0.62 4.02
N GLU A 130 -19.58 -0.30 3.88
CA GLU A 130 -19.85 -1.65 3.42
C GLU A 130 -19.30 -2.66 4.42
N THR A 131 -20.05 -3.74 4.62
CA THR A 131 -19.62 -4.89 5.42
C THR A 131 -19.44 -6.06 4.47
N VAL A 132 -18.20 -6.55 4.35
CA VAL A 132 -17.88 -7.71 3.54
C VAL A 132 -17.73 -8.91 4.47
N TYR A 133 -18.50 -9.96 4.20
CA TYR A 133 -18.36 -11.25 4.84
C TYR A 133 -17.51 -12.13 3.94
N THR A 134 -16.38 -12.59 4.44
CA THR A 134 -15.54 -13.57 3.73
C THR A 134 -15.61 -14.88 4.48
N GLU A 135 -16.32 -15.85 3.90
CA GLU A 135 -16.34 -17.22 4.39
C GLU A 135 -14.99 -17.87 4.09
N THR A 136 -14.28 -18.26 5.15
CA THR A 136 -13.11 -19.12 5.10
C THR A 136 -13.52 -20.49 5.62
N SER A 137 -12.81 -21.56 5.25
CA SER A 137 -13.12 -22.96 5.61
C SER A 137 -13.53 -23.16 7.08
N ASP A 138 -12.95 -22.38 7.99
CA ASP A 138 -13.14 -22.53 9.44
C ASP A 138 -13.76 -21.31 10.13
N SER A 139 -13.99 -20.18 9.43
CA SER A 139 -14.58 -18.97 10.05
C SER A 139 -15.09 -17.93 9.05
N THR A 140 -16.08 -17.14 9.47
CA THR A 140 -16.55 -15.97 8.72
C THR A 140 -15.80 -14.72 9.20
N LEU A 141 -14.96 -14.16 8.32
CA LEU A 141 -14.28 -12.89 8.57
C LEU A 141 -15.18 -11.73 8.12
N THR A 142 -15.66 -10.95 9.09
CA THR A 142 -16.39 -9.71 8.82
C THR A 142 -15.41 -8.53 8.73
N ARG A 143 -15.40 -7.82 7.59
CA ARG A 143 -14.62 -6.60 7.39
C ARG A 143 -15.52 -5.41 7.12
N PHE A 144 -15.28 -4.32 7.84
CA PHE A 144 -15.97 -3.06 7.64
C PHE A 144 -15.10 -2.13 6.78
N TYR A 145 -15.67 -1.65 5.69
CA TYR A 145 -15.05 -0.67 4.80
C TYR A 145 -15.82 0.63 4.84
N THR A 146 -15.11 1.75 4.87
CA THR A 146 -15.67 3.07 4.58
C THR A 146 -15.08 3.56 3.27
N PHE A 147 -15.93 4.00 2.36
CA PHE A 147 -15.54 4.55 1.06
C PHE A 147 -16.01 5.99 0.90
N LEU A 148 -15.19 6.79 0.21
CA LEU A 148 -15.62 8.00 -0.47
C LEU A 148 -15.97 7.62 -1.91
N ASP A 149 -17.24 7.69 -2.25
CA ASP A 149 -17.75 7.45 -3.59
C ASP A 149 -17.90 8.80 -4.31
N LEU A 150 -17.24 8.94 -5.46
CA LEU A 150 -17.31 10.10 -6.33
C LEU A 150 -17.93 9.69 -7.67
N LYS A 151 -19.09 10.23 -7.99
CA LYS A 151 -19.69 10.05 -9.31
C LYS A 151 -19.18 11.12 -10.24
N LEU A 152 -18.56 10.69 -11.33
CA LEU A 152 -18.06 11.61 -12.35
C LEU A 152 -19.13 11.85 -13.42
N SER A 153 -19.26 13.11 -13.85
CA SER A 153 -20.19 13.56 -14.90
C SER A 153 -19.63 13.34 -16.31
N THR A 154 -18.31 13.19 -16.43
CA THR A 154 -17.58 13.24 -17.70
C THR A 154 -17.69 11.94 -18.49
N THR A 155 -17.80 12.03 -19.82
CA THR A 155 -17.88 10.87 -20.73
C THR A 155 -16.51 10.22 -20.99
N ASN A 156 -15.40 10.95 -20.83
CA ASN A 156 -14.05 10.42 -21.08
C ASN A 156 -13.43 9.80 -19.81
N THR A 157 -13.99 8.67 -19.33
CA THR A 157 -13.50 7.96 -18.13
C THR A 157 -12.69 6.70 -18.43
N GLU A 158 -12.61 6.29 -19.70
CA GLU A 158 -11.97 5.04 -20.10
C GLU A 158 -10.46 5.03 -19.83
N GLU A 159 -9.77 6.16 -20.05
CA GLU A 159 -8.34 6.30 -19.72
C GLU A 159 -8.08 6.07 -18.23
N LEU A 160 -8.90 6.67 -17.36
CA LEU A 160 -8.81 6.48 -15.91
C LEU A 160 -9.11 5.03 -15.51
N LYS A 161 -10.15 4.42 -16.08
CA LYS A 161 -10.53 3.01 -15.84
C LYS A 161 -9.37 2.09 -16.20
N ASN A 162 -8.75 2.30 -17.36
CA ASN A 162 -7.61 1.51 -17.83
C ASN A 162 -6.37 1.72 -16.96
N ALA A 163 -6.08 2.94 -16.54
CA ALA A 163 -4.94 3.23 -15.68
C ALA A 163 -5.08 2.60 -14.27
N ILE A 164 -6.27 2.68 -13.66
CA ILE A 164 -6.57 2.00 -12.38
C ILE A 164 -6.46 0.48 -12.55
N LYS A 165 -7.02 -0.08 -13.63
CA LYS A 165 -6.96 -1.52 -13.91
C LYS A 165 -5.52 -1.99 -14.13
N PHE A 166 -4.70 -1.20 -14.81
CA PHE A 166 -3.29 -1.47 -15.02
C PHE A 166 -2.53 -1.54 -13.68
N GLU A 167 -2.68 -0.54 -12.81
CA GLU A 167 -1.98 -0.52 -11.51
C GLU A 167 -2.44 -1.67 -10.60
N ARG A 168 -3.73 -2.06 -10.64
CA ARG A 168 -4.25 -3.19 -9.86
C ARG A 168 -3.72 -4.55 -10.31
N ASN A 169 -3.57 -4.71 -11.61
CA ASN A 169 -3.08 -5.97 -12.20
C ASN A 169 -1.56 -5.99 -12.35
N ARG A 170 -0.87 -4.97 -11.82
CA ARG A 170 0.57 -4.86 -11.94
C ARG A 170 1.24 -6.02 -11.20
N LYS A 171 2.04 -6.77 -11.94
CA LYS A 171 2.92 -7.79 -11.39
C LYS A 171 4.28 -7.18 -11.05
N PRO A 172 5.00 -7.71 -10.04
CA PRO A 172 6.36 -7.31 -9.79
C PRO A 172 7.22 -7.54 -11.05
N PRO A 173 8.06 -6.56 -11.47
CA PRO A 173 8.81 -6.63 -12.72
C PRO A 173 9.61 -7.94 -12.87
N ILE A 174 10.23 -8.38 -11.77
CA ILE A 174 11.04 -9.60 -11.73
C ILE A 174 10.23 -10.89 -11.81
N GLN A 175 8.98 -10.90 -11.37
CA GLN A 175 8.17 -12.11 -11.46
C GLN A 175 7.86 -12.45 -12.92
N ASN A 176 7.63 -11.43 -13.75
CA ASN A 176 7.46 -11.62 -15.19
C ASN A 176 8.76 -12.09 -15.84
N LEU A 177 9.89 -11.42 -15.56
CA LEU A 177 11.19 -11.83 -16.10
C LEU A 177 11.62 -13.25 -15.67
N ASN A 178 11.33 -13.63 -14.42
CA ASN A 178 11.59 -14.98 -13.93
C ASN A 178 10.67 -16.02 -14.58
N HIS A 179 9.41 -15.68 -14.83
CA HIS A 179 8.47 -16.53 -15.56
C HIS A 179 8.92 -16.72 -17.01
N ASP A 180 9.33 -15.64 -17.68
CA ASP A 180 9.86 -15.69 -19.05
C ASP A 180 11.15 -16.49 -19.13
N LEU A 181 12.06 -16.31 -18.17
CA LEU A 181 13.28 -17.11 -18.04
C LEU A 181 12.97 -18.60 -17.82
N PHE A 182 11.94 -18.89 -17.01
CA PHE A 182 11.47 -20.26 -16.80
C PHE A 182 10.89 -20.86 -18.09
N LEU A 183 10.02 -20.14 -18.80
CA LEU A 183 9.46 -20.58 -20.08
C LEU A 183 10.55 -20.77 -21.13
N ALA A 184 11.50 -19.83 -21.23
CA ALA A 184 12.63 -19.92 -22.16
C ALA A 184 13.48 -21.18 -21.91
N ARG A 185 13.73 -21.52 -20.64
CA ARG A 185 14.41 -22.78 -20.25
C ARG A 185 13.57 -24.01 -20.59
N LYS A 186 12.26 -23.98 -20.29
CA LYS A 186 11.32 -25.08 -20.55
C LYS A 186 11.24 -25.39 -22.05
N HIS A 187 11.21 -24.36 -22.90
CA HIS A 187 11.16 -24.47 -24.35
C HIS A 187 12.53 -24.66 -25.01
N LYS A 188 13.61 -24.80 -24.23
CA LYS A 188 15.00 -24.96 -24.74
C LYS A 188 15.39 -23.89 -25.77
N LYS A 189 14.99 -22.65 -25.51
CA LYS A 189 15.36 -21.50 -26.35
C LYS A 189 16.87 -21.33 -26.48
N PRO A 190 17.36 -20.64 -27.53
CA PRO A 190 18.78 -20.38 -27.72
C PRO A 190 19.44 -19.76 -26.48
N LYS A 191 20.70 -20.13 -26.23
CA LYS A 191 21.46 -19.66 -25.05
C LYS A 191 21.53 -18.13 -24.97
N GLN A 192 21.63 -17.45 -26.12
CA GLN A 192 21.64 -16.00 -26.22
C GLN A 192 20.37 -15.37 -25.62
N GLU A 193 19.17 -15.87 -25.96
CA GLU A 193 17.91 -15.36 -25.39
C GLU A 193 17.83 -15.58 -23.87
N ILE A 194 18.33 -16.72 -23.38
CA ILE A 194 18.36 -17.02 -21.94
C ILE A 194 19.31 -16.07 -21.21
N ASP A 195 20.46 -15.77 -21.78
CA ASP A 195 21.46 -14.89 -21.18
C ASP A 195 21.02 -13.41 -21.22
N GLU A 196 20.33 -12.98 -22.28
CA GLU A 196 19.65 -11.68 -22.33
C GLU A 196 18.59 -11.54 -21.23
N LEU A 197 17.77 -12.58 -21.00
CA LEU A 197 16.78 -12.58 -19.91
C LEU A 197 17.44 -12.53 -18.53
N LYS A 198 18.55 -13.26 -18.31
CA LYS A 198 19.32 -13.17 -17.05
C LYS A 198 19.87 -11.77 -16.83
N GLU A 199 20.39 -11.14 -17.88
CA GLU A 199 20.95 -9.79 -17.76
C GLU A 199 19.86 -8.77 -17.47
N LYS A 200 18.69 -8.89 -18.10
CA LYS A 200 17.51 -8.09 -17.74
C LYS A 200 17.11 -8.27 -16.27
N VAL A 201 17.10 -9.50 -15.76
CA VAL A 201 16.87 -9.77 -14.32
C VAL A 201 17.94 -9.10 -13.46
N ARG A 202 19.22 -9.14 -13.87
CA ARG A 202 20.33 -8.54 -13.12
C ARG A 202 20.22 -7.02 -13.06
N ILE A 203 19.97 -6.38 -14.20
CA ILE A 203 19.77 -4.92 -14.30
C ILE A 203 18.57 -4.51 -13.44
N GLU A 204 17.45 -5.25 -13.52
CA GLU A 204 16.26 -4.93 -12.74
C GLU A 204 16.48 -5.11 -11.23
N LYS A 205 17.26 -6.11 -10.80
CA LYS A 205 17.70 -6.23 -9.41
C LYS A 205 18.60 -5.06 -8.98
N ALA A 206 19.50 -4.62 -9.85
CA ALA A 206 20.42 -3.53 -9.58
C ALA A 206 19.72 -2.16 -9.45
N LYS A 207 18.60 -1.95 -10.14
CA LYS A 207 17.76 -0.75 -10.02
C LYS A 207 17.04 -0.62 -8.68
N HIS A 208 16.94 -1.69 -7.89
CA HIS A 208 16.27 -1.69 -6.60
C HIS A 208 17.23 -2.06 -5.44
N PRO A 209 18.32 -1.29 -5.23
CA PRO A 209 19.38 -1.65 -4.28
C PRO A 209 18.93 -1.62 -2.81
N GLU A 210 17.90 -0.83 -2.47
CA GLU A 210 17.40 -0.70 -1.09
C GLU A 210 16.59 -1.92 -0.61
N GLY A 211 16.19 -2.82 -1.52
CA GLY A 211 15.44 -4.03 -1.20
C GLY A 211 16.36 -5.26 -1.17
N GLY A 212 17.17 -5.40 -0.12
CA GLY A 212 18.13 -6.50 0.04
C GLY A 212 17.63 -7.85 -0.52
N GLY A 213 18.14 -8.22 -1.70
CA GLY A 213 17.98 -9.53 -2.36
C GLY A 213 16.57 -9.94 -2.81
N ARG A 214 15.49 -9.43 -2.20
CA ARG A 214 14.10 -9.69 -2.59
C ARG A 214 13.56 -8.46 -3.29
N VAL A 215 13.53 -8.50 -4.61
CA VAL A 215 12.81 -7.49 -5.36
C VAL A 215 11.37 -7.49 -4.92
N THR A 216 11.01 -6.32 -4.43
CA THR A 216 9.87 -6.00 -3.58
C THR A 216 8.59 -6.45 -4.27
N GLY A 217 7.86 -7.37 -3.62
CA GLY A 217 6.52 -7.72 -4.07
C GLY A 217 5.68 -6.46 -4.22
N VAL A 218 4.87 -6.40 -5.27
CA VAL A 218 3.85 -5.36 -5.42
C VAL A 218 2.82 -5.61 -4.32
N SER A 219 2.61 -4.62 -3.46
CA SER A 219 1.54 -4.68 -2.48
C SER A 219 0.19 -4.64 -3.21
N HIS A 220 -0.66 -5.63 -2.95
CA HIS A 220 -2.05 -5.68 -3.42
C HIS A 220 -3.00 -4.73 -2.69
N HIS A 221 -2.45 -3.76 -1.95
CA HIS A 221 -3.24 -2.71 -1.34
C HIS A 221 -3.55 -1.67 -2.41
N HIS A 222 -4.82 -1.58 -2.81
CA HIS A 222 -5.28 -0.65 -3.84
C HIS A 222 -6.29 0.31 -3.22
N PRO A 223 -5.90 1.55 -2.89
CA PRO A 223 -6.76 2.49 -2.18
C PRO A 223 -7.95 2.99 -3.01
N VAL A 224 -7.98 2.71 -4.32
CA VAL A 224 -8.95 3.28 -5.26
C VAL A 224 -9.48 2.19 -6.20
N TRP A 225 -10.77 2.27 -6.50
CA TRP A 225 -11.49 1.38 -7.43
C TRP A 225 -12.35 2.19 -8.37
N TRP A 226 -12.52 1.66 -9.57
CA TRP A 226 -13.52 2.10 -10.52
C TRP A 226 -14.69 1.11 -10.53
N THR A 227 -15.93 1.60 -10.51
CA THR A 227 -17.13 0.76 -10.69
C THR A 227 -17.71 0.90 -12.10
N GLU A 228 -18.43 -0.11 -12.55
CA GLU A 228 -19.14 -0.06 -13.84
C GLU A 228 -20.20 1.05 -13.92
N GLN A 229 -20.65 1.55 -12.77
CA GLN A 229 -21.57 2.68 -12.69
C GLN A 229 -20.88 4.04 -12.84
N GLY A 230 -19.59 4.09 -13.21
CA GLY A 230 -18.82 5.32 -13.35
C GLY A 230 -18.57 6.02 -12.02
N ILE A 231 -18.41 5.25 -10.93
CA ILE A 231 -18.13 5.77 -9.60
C ILE A 231 -16.68 5.44 -9.27
N LEU A 232 -15.91 6.48 -8.92
CA LEU A 232 -14.58 6.34 -8.35
C LEU A 232 -14.73 6.16 -6.84
N ARG A 233 -14.34 4.98 -6.33
CA ARG A 233 -14.37 4.68 -4.89
C ARG A 233 -12.99 4.80 -4.31
N ILE A 234 -12.88 5.46 -3.17
CA ILE A 234 -11.62 5.65 -2.45
C ILE A 234 -11.77 5.06 -1.04
N GLU A 235 -10.86 4.17 -0.63
CA GLU A 235 -10.89 3.54 0.70
C GLU A 235 -10.54 4.59 1.74
N TRP A 236 -11.41 4.75 2.73
CA TRP A 236 -11.21 5.70 3.83
C TRP A 236 -10.77 5.03 5.13
N ASN A 237 -10.46 3.74 5.11
CA ASN A 237 -10.03 3.00 6.28
C ASN A 237 -8.64 3.46 6.75
N GLY A 238 -8.62 4.28 7.79
CA GLY A 238 -7.37 4.80 8.35
C GLY A 238 -6.81 6.01 7.60
N LEU A 239 -7.57 6.64 6.69
CA LEU A 239 -7.22 7.94 6.14
C LEU A 239 -7.54 9.06 7.15
N TRP A 240 -6.63 10.04 7.23
CA TRP A 240 -6.77 11.27 8.00
C TRP A 240 -6.42 12.47 7.10
N PRO A 241 -7.15 13.60 7.18
CA PRO A 241 -8.30 13.89 8.04
C PRO A 241 -9.58 13.08 7.75
N GLY A 242 -10.59 13.21 8.62
CA GLY A 242 -11.83 12.46 8.52
C GLY A 242 -12.66 12.78 7.27
N ILE A 243 -13.35 11.77 6.72
CA ILE A 243 -14.11 11.85 5.46
C ILE A 243 -15.16 12.98 5.43
N ASN A 244 -15.70 13.38 6.58
CA ASN A 244 -16.71 14.44 6.63
C ASN A 244 -16.15 15.81 6.21
N GLN A 245 -14.84 16.05 6.42
CA GLN A 245 -14.20 17.30 6.01
C GLN A 245 -14.16 17.43 4.49
N ILE A 246 -13.80 16.35 3.78
CA ILE A 246 -13.81 16.36 2.31
C ILE A 246 -15.23 16.43 1.76
N LEU A 247 -16.19 15.73 2.35
CA LEU A 247 -17.58 15.81 1.92
C LEU A 247 -18.12 17.24 2.04
N HIS A 248 -17.73 17.98 3.08
CA HIS A 248 -18.11 19.38 3.20
C HIS A 248 -17.48 20.26 2.11
N ALA A 249 -16.23 19.97 1.73
CA ALA A 249 -15.55 20.68 0.65
C ALA A 249 -16.13 20.37 -0.74
N LEU A 250 -16.64 19.15 -0.94
CA LEU A 250 -17.22 18.68 -2.21
C LEU A 250 -18.72 18.94 -2.35
N LYS A 251 -19.38 19.51 -1.34
CA LYS A 251 -20.79 19.90 -1.49
C LYS A 251 -20.87 21.01 -2.55
N PRO A 252 -21.78 20.89 -3.53
CA PRO A 252 -22.03 21.98 -4.47
C PRO A 252 -22.42 23.22 -3.67
N LYS A 253 -21.74 24.33 -3.94
CA LYS A 253 -22.14 25.65 -3.44
C LYS A 253 -23.32 26.18 -4.21
#